data_AF-A0A179ESA4-F1
#
_entry.id   AF-A0A179ESA4-F1
#
_cell.length_a   1.000
_cell.length_b   1.000
_cell.length_c   1.000
_cell.angle_alpha   90.00
_cell.angle_beta   90.00
_cell.angle_gamma   90.00
#
_symmetry.space_group_name_H-M   'P 1'
#
loop_
_entity.id
_entity.type
_entity.pdbx_description
1 polymer ?
#
loop_
_entity_poly.entity_id
_entity_poly.type
_entity_poly.pdbx_seq_one_letter_code
_entity_poly.pdbx_strand_id
1 'polypeptide(L)'
;MLDRLKQFGRNFTETTPFILSNTVIFIPYLLFLSLNNGYNWATVLPFTLFYTFRMTGLFLIRGIHAGLDSYTLLMISLLVGGAGSLLGLFGLLSFPLFYLSAICLGLSAAWLVPANVTVNFHEKQQGFINIKGKKYIYALIMLALLYEVVRLPMPLQLAATLGFYTLLYVMAYHTVKHYPRYELDFKDVQRNLIEKKELILFFGFFISLFLLRTARLLMDTVLFDVALFSILLLYILITFYLSRKKQTWVLPSWLNLLTFLDGMLGNFLFLFGTFYLGIIAGFNQLATTLYFPYIVGLILAKIVGPVVTKKLPEDYSIASYCLGLLVSFGVLFSPNAFSIGILLLSLVHTLLGSHLNQLYEQLEEISPDQRLIVKYTTQNKGSLTHQFFLMGVLLFLTKQLGQPIRFLLRMTGTMRQSAESIQLVEQAKWFNLSVLILLTVIVYYLWKEAKKNATIH
;
A
#
# COMPACT_ATOMS: atom_id res chain seq x y z
N MET A 1 -14.33 10.56 -39.43
CA MET A 1 -15.07 9.97 -38.29
C MET A 1 -14.26 8.85 -37.62
N LEU A 2 -13.69 7.92 -38.40
CA LEU A 2 -12.81 6.85 -37.91
C LEU A 2 -11.59 7.35 -37.11
N ASP A 3 -10.93 8.42 -37.56
CA ASP A 3 -9.75 8.96 -36.87
C ASP A 3 -10.08 9.63 -35.53
N ARG A 4 -11.26 10.27 -35.42
CA ARG A 4 -11.75 10.80 -34.14
C ARG A 4 -12.07 9.66 -33.16
N LEU A 5 -12.63 8.55 -33.65
CA LEU A 5 -12.89 7.33 -32.86
C LEU A 5 -11.58 6.66 -32.41
N LYS A 6 -10.58 6.55 -33.30
CA LYS A 6 -9.24 6.05 -32.96
C LYS A 6 -8.54 6.93 -31.92
N GLN A 7 -8.62 8.25 -32.08
CA GLN A 7 -8.03 9.21 -31.15
C GLN A 7 -8.73 9.19 -29.79
N PHE A 8 -10.06 9.05 -29.78
CA PHE A 8 -10.84 8.85 -28.56
C PHE A 8 -10.45 7.56 -27.84
N GLY A 9 -10.40 6.42 -28.55
CA GLY A 9 -9.94 5.14 -28.00
C GLY A 9 -8.50 5.20 -27.47
N ARG A 10 -7.60 5.88 -28.18
CA ARG A 10 -6.21 6.09 -27.75
C ARG A 10 -6.12 6.88 -26.45
N ASN A 11 -6.93 7.94 -26.28
CA ASN A 11 -6.98 8.70 -25.04
C ASN A 11 -7.42 7.84 -23.84
N PHE A 12 -8.34 6.88 -24.04
CA PHE A 12 -8.72 5.92 -23.01
C PHE A 12 -7.57 4.96 -22.67
N THR A 13 -6.99 4.31 -23.68
CA THR A 13 -5.90 3.35 -23.50
C THR A 13 -4.69 3.98 -22.81
N GLU A 14 -4.36 5.24 -23.11
CA GLU A 14 -3.23 5.95 -22.49
C GLU A 14 -3.47 6.27 -20.99
N THR A 15 -4.72 6.22 -20.51
CA THR A 15 -5.04 6.46 -19.09
C THR A 15 -5.06 5.19 -18.25
N THR A 16 -5.06 4.00 -18.87
CA THR A 16 -5.21 2.73 -18.13
C THR A 16 -4.05 2.38 -17.20
N PRO A 17 -2.76 2.66 -17.51
CA PRO A 17 -1.69 2.42 -16.54
C PRO A 17 -1.86 3.24 -15.26
N PHE A 18 -2.33 4.48 -15.41
CA PHE A 18 -2.66 5.35 -14.27
C PHE A 18 -3.83 4.80 -13.47
N ILE A 19 -4.93 4.39 -14.12
CA ILE A 19 -6.10 3.83 -13.43
C ILE A 19 -5.68 2.57 -12.64
N LEU A 20 -4.97 1.63 -13.28
CA LEU A 20 -4.47 0.42 -12.62
C LEU A 20 -3.59 0.76 -11.43
N SER A 21 -2.58 1.63 -11.60
CA SER A 21 -1.67 2.00 -10.51
C SER A 21 -2.36 2.62 -9.30
N ASN A 22 -3.57 3.19 -9.45
CA ASN A 22 -4.32 3.78 -8.34
C ASN A 22 -5.44 2.87 -7.79
N THR A 23 -5.79 1.78 -8.48
CA THR A 23 -6.96 0.94 -8.13
C THR A 23 -6.60 -0.53 -7.87
N VAL A 24 -5.47 -1.03 -8.39
CA VAL A 24 -5.03 -2.43 -8.35
C VAL A 24 -4.89 -3.00 -6.93
N ILE A 25 -4.73 -2.13 -5.93
CA ILE A 25 -4.69 -2.54 -4.53
C ILE A 25 -6.10 -2.67 -3.95
N PHE A 26 -6.98 -1.70 -4.17
CA PHE A 26 -8.24 -1.57 -3.44
C PHE A 26 -9.38 -2.40 -4.04
N ILE A 27 -9.53 -2.42 -5.37
CA ILE A 27 -10.65 -3.14 -5.99
C ILE A 27 -10.52 -4.66 -5.85
N PRO A 28 -9.36 -5.27 -6.17
CA PRO A 28 -9.21 -6.72 -5.96
C PRO A 28 -9.29 -7.10 -4.48
N TYR A 29 -8.85 -6.21 -3.57
CA TYR A 29 -9.04 -6.40 -2.13
C TYR A 29 -10.52 -6.57 -1.76
N LEU A 30 -11.37 -5.63 -2.20
CA LEU A 30 -12.82 -5.70 -1.94
C LEU A 30 -13.45 -6.93 -2.60
N LEU A 31 -13.03 -7.23 -3.83
CA LEU A 31 -13.54 -8.36 -4.59
C LEU A 31 -13.26 -9.69 -3.87
N PHE A 32 -12.01 -9.95 -3.49
CA PHE A 32 -11.68 -11.20 -2.81
C PHE A 32 -12.24 -11.25 -1.39
N LEU A 33 -12.37 -10.11 -0.71
CA LEU A 33 -13.02 -10.06 0.59
C LEU A 33 -14.50 -10.47 0.49
N SER A 34 -15.19 -10.09 -0.61
CA SER A 34 -16.59 -10.45 -0.84
C SER A 34 -16.83 -11.95 -1.05
N LEU A 35 -15.80 -12.71 -1.44
CA LEU A 35 -15.88 -14.17 -1.57
C LEU A 35 -15.86 -14.88 -0.21
N ASN A 36 -15.45 -14.20 0.85
CA ASN A 36 -15.29 -14.79 2.15
C ASN A 36 -16.64 -14.95 2.86
N ASN A 37 -16.96 -16.18 3.29
CA ASN A 37 -18.13 -16.46 4.13
C ASN A 37 -17.81 -16.55 5.64
N GLY A 38 -16.54 -16.52 6.03
CA GLY A 38 -16.09 -16.57 7.44
C GLY A 38 -16.07 -17.96 8.07
N TYR A 39 -16.50 -19.00 7.37
CA TYR A 39 -16.65 -20.36 7.93
C TYR A 39 -15.72 -21.39 7.29
N ASN A 40 -15.26 -21.17 6.06
CA ASN A 40 -14.45 -22.14 5.33
C ASN A 40 -13.12 -21.54 4.86
N TRP A 41 -12.04 -22.33 5.00
CA TRP A 41 -10.74 -22.05 4.44
C TRP A 41 -10.81 -21.74 2.95
N ALA A 42 -11.59 -22.51 2.19
CA ALA A 42 -11.70 -22.33 0.74
C ALA A 42 -12.08 -20.88 0.39
N THR A 43 -13.05 -20.29 1.08
CA THR A 43 -13.53 -18.93 0.80
C THR A 43 -12.66 -17.83 1.40
N VAL A 44 -11.86 -18.14 2.43
CA VAL A 44 -10.92 -17.21 3.06
C VAL A 44 -9.63 -17.05 2.24
N LEU A 45 -9.17 -18.13 1.63
CA LEU A 45 -7.89 -18.21 0.95
C LEU A 45 -7.67 -17.18 -0.17
N PRO A 46 -8.63 -16.88 -1.07
CA PRO A 46 -8.41 -15.89 -2.13
C PRO A 46 -8.01 -14.53 -1.57
N PHE A 47 -8.72 -14.04 -0.56
CA PHE A 47 -8.39 -12.77 0.08
C PHE A 47 -7.03 -12.82 0.79
N THR A 48 -6.78 -13.88 1.57
CA THR A 48 -5.52 -14.03 2.30
C THR A 48 -4.33 -14.09 1.35
N LEU A 49 -4.43 -14.86 0.25
CA LEU A 49 -3.38 -15.00 -0.74
C LEU A 49 -3.11 -13.67 -1.44
N PHE A 50 -4.15 -13.00 -1.95
CA PHE A 50 -4.01 -11.70 -2.58
C PHE A 50 -3.30 -10.70 -1.64
N TYR A 51 -3.79 -10.59 -0.40
CA TYR A 51 -3.25 -9.64 0.56
C TYR A 51 -1.79 -9.95 0.93
N THR A 52 -1.48 -11.23 1.17
CA THR A 52 -0.14 -11.66 1.58
C THR A 52 0.86 -11.40 0.45
N PHE A 53 0.56 -11.85 -0.77
CA PHE A 53 1.43 -11.63 -1.94
C PHE A 53 1.58 -10.15 -2.28
N ARG A 54 0.53 -9.34 -2.12
CA ARG A 54 0.64 -7.88 -2.30
C ARG A 54 1.65 -7.27 -1.32
N MET A 55 1.57 -7.65 -0.05
CA MET A 55 2.41 -7.07 0.99
C MET A 55 3.87 -7.53 0.91
N THR A 56 4.09 -8.78 0.51
CA THR A 56 5.42 -9.39 0.55
C THR A 56 6.08 -9.52 -0.82
N GLY A 57 5.35 -9.30 -1.91
CA GLY A 57 5.85 -9.49 -3.28
C GLY A 57 7.08 -8.65 -3.64
N LEU A 58 7.29 -7.50 -2.99
CA LEU A 58 8.51 -6.71 -3.15
C LEU A 58 9.75 -7.38 -2.52
N PHE A 59 9.59 -8.03 -1.37
CA PHE A 59 10.68 -8.82 -0.76
C PHE A 59 11.05 -10.02 -1.63
N LEU A 60 10.08 -10.59 -2.35
CA LEU A 60 10.34 -11.69 -3.28
C LEU A 60 11.22 -11.26 -4.45
N ILE A 61 10.85 -10.18 -5.15
CA ILE A 61 11.63 -9.67 -6.29
C ILE A 61 13.02 -9.21 -5.85
N ARG A 62 13.11 -8.52 -4.70
CA ARG A 62 14.41 -8.16 -4.12
C ARG A 62 15.20 -9.38 -3.67
N GLY A 63 14.58 -10.38 -3.08
CA GLY A 63 15.26 -11.58 -2.62
C GLY A 63 15.84 -12.39 -3.78
N ILE A 64 15.12 -12.49 -4.90
CA ILE A 64 15.55 -13.22 -6.09
C ILE A 64 16.58 -12.43 -6.91
N HIS A 65 16.71 -11.10 -6.69
CA HIS A 65 17.65 -10.24 -7.43
C HIS A 65 17.55 -10.49 -8.93
N ALA A 66 16.31 -10.53 -9.44
CA ALA A 66 16.02 -11.06 -10.78
C ALA A 66 16.64 -10.25 -11.94
N GLY A 67 17.45 -9.22 -11.66
CA GLY A 67 18.06 -8.36 -12.67
C GLY A 67 17.04 -7.74 -13.62
N LEU A 68 15.78 -7.65 -13.17
CA LEU A 68 14.69 -7.09 -13.95
C LEU A 68 14.77 -5.58 -13.80
N ASP A 69 15.00 -4.90 -14.91
CA ASP A 69 14.82 -3.46 -15.00
C ASP A 69 13.34 -3.10 -14.72
N SER A 70 13.09 -1.83 -14.36
CA SER A 70 11.75 -1.39 -13.96
C SER A 70 10.73 -1.52 -15.09
N TYR A 71 11.16 -1.39 -16.36
CA TYR A 71 10.28 -1.54 -17.51
C TYR A 71 9.88 -3.01 -17.69
N THR A 72 10.82 -3.96 -17.63
CA THR A 72 10.52 -5.39 -17.68
C THR A 72 9.65 -5.80 -16.50
N LEU A 73 9.94 -5.31 -15.29
CA LEU A 73 9.12 -5.56 -14.12
C LEU A 73 7.69 -5.02 -14.30
N LEU A 74 7.53 -3.83 -14.89
CA LEU A 74 6.22 -3.27 -15.24
C LEU A 74 5.48 -4.17 -16.23
N MET A 75 6.14 -4.62 -17.30
CA MET A 75 5.54 -5.50 -18.30
C MET A 75 5.12 -6.85 -17.71
N ILE A 76 5.97 -7.47 -16.87
CA ILE A 76 5.64 -8.69 -16.14
C ILE A 76 4.43 -8.45 -15.21
N SER A 77 4.41 -7.33 -14.48
CA SER A 77 3.30 -7.01 -13.57
C SER A 77 1.96 -6.86 -14.32
N LEU A 78 1.96 -6.31 -15.53
CA LEU A 78 0.79 -6.17 -16.37
C LEU A 78 0.32 -7.51 -16.94
N LEU A 79 1.25 -8.36 -17.39
CA LEU A 79 0.94 -9.70 -17.89
C LEU A 79 0.39 -10.61 -16.78
N VAL A 80 1.07 -10.64 -15.63
CA VAL A 80 0.64 -11.42 -14.46
C VAL A 80 -0.71 -10.92 -13.95
N GLY A 81 -0.92 -9.60 -13.90
CA GLY A 81 -2.21 -9.03 -13.50
C GLY A 81 -3.34 -9.34 -14.48
N GLY A 82 -3.08 -9.22 -15.78
CA GLY A 82 -4.01 -9.58 -16.84
C GLY A 82 -4.41 -11.06 -16.77
N ALA A 83 -3.42 -11.95 -16.69
CA ALA A 83 -3.65 -13.39 -16.49
C ALA A 83 -4.43 -13.67 -15.21
N GLY A 84 -4.09 -13.00 -14.09
CA GLY A 84 -4.80 -13.14 -12.82
C GLY A 84 -6.27 -12.73 -12.90
N SER A 85 -6.57 -11.60 -13.54
CA SER A 85 -7.96 -11.15 -13.74
C SER A 85 -8.77 -12.12 -14.62
N LEU A 86 -8.15 -12.66 -15.68
CA LEU A 86 -8.77 -13.63 -16.58
C LEU A 86 -8.99 -14.99 -15.90
N LEU A 87 -8.02 -15.47 -15.11
CA LEU A 87 -8.21 -16.65 -14.26
C LEU A 87 -9.35 -16.44 -13.25
N GLY A 88 -9.51 -15.21 -12.74
CA GLY A 88 -10.61 -14.84 -11.85
C GLY A 88 -11.98 -14.94 -12.53
N LEU A 89 -12.10 -14.55 -13.81
CA LEU A 89 -13.32 -14.78 -14.58
C LEU A 89 -13.67 -16.26 -14.67
N PHE A 90 -12.69 -17.11 -14.97
CA PHE A 90 -12.87 -18.56 -14.97
C PHE A 90 -13.11 -19.13 -13.56
N GLY A 91 -12.75 -18.39 -12.50
CA GLY A 91 -13.10 -18.67 -11.11
C GLY A 91 -14.61 -18.83 -10.88
N LEU A 92 -15.43 -18.14 -11.67
CA LEU A 92 -16.89 -18.28 -11.64
C LEU A 92 -17.36 -19.66 -12.09
N LEU A 93 -16.58 -20.34 -12.93
CA LEU A 93 -16.84 -21.70 -13.40
C LEU A 93 -16.17 -22.75 -12.47
N SER A 94 -14.98 -22.43 -11.95
CA SER A 94 -14.23 -23.31 -11.05
C SER A 94 -13.58 -22.52 -9.93
N PHE A 95 -14.14 -22.63 -8.73
CA PHE A 95 -13.74 -21.84 -7.57
C PHE A 95 -12.22 -21.85 -7.26
N PRO A 96 -11.48 -22.98 -7.35
CA PRO A 96 -10.04 -22.98 -7.10
C PRO A 96 -9.21 -22.02 -7.99
N LEU A 97 -9.72 -21.62 -9.16
CA LEU A 97 -9.06 -20.62 -10.00
C LEU A 97 -9.01 -19.23 -9.36
N PHE A 98 -9.89 -18.94 -8.38
CA PHE A 98 -9.76 -17.73 -7.56
C PHE A 98 -8.47 -17.70 -6.73
N TYR A 99 -7.89 -18.85 -6.37
CA TYR A 99 -6.61 -18.90 -5.67
C TYR A 99 -5.48 -18.40 -6.56
N LEU A 100 -5.40 -18.91 -7.80
CA LEU A 100 -4.40 -18.48 -8.77
C LEU A 100 -4.61 -17.02 -9.17
N SER A 101 -5.88 -16.62 -9.37
CA SER A 101 -6.25 -15.22 -9.62
C SER A 101 -5.74 -14.29 -8.52
N ALA A 102 -5.96 -14.66 -7.26
CA ALA A 102 -5.51 -13.89 -6.10
C ALA A 102 -4.00 -13.76 -6.02
N ILE A 103 -3.25 -14.84 -6.27
CA ILE A 103 -1.78 -14.82 -6.28
C ILE A 103 -1.27 -13.87 -7.37
N CYS A 104 -1.76 -14.05 -8.60
CA CYS A 104 -1.35 -13.25 -9.75
C CYS A 104 -1.69 -11.76 -9.56
N LEU A 105 -2.93 -11.43 -9.17
CA LEU A 105 -3.32 -10.04 -8.90
C LEU A 105 -2.57 -9.45 -7.70
N GLY A 106 -2.27 -10.25 -6.67
CA GLY A 106 -1.48 -9.82 -5.51
C GLY A 106 -0.04 -9.45 -5.90
N LEU A 107 0.63 -10.30 -6.69
CA LEU A 107 1.97 -10.03 -7.22
C LEU A 107 1.97 -8.82 -8.17
N SER A 108 0.99 -8.73 -9.08
CA SER A 108 0.81 -7.58 -9.95
C SER A 108 0.66 -6.29 -9.14
N ALA A 109 -0.18 -6.28 -8.10
CA ALA A 109 -0.37 -5.11 -7.24
C ALA A 109 0.91 -4.71 -6.48
N ALA A 110 1.75 -5.67 -6.10
CA ALA A 110 3.02 -5.41 -5.42
C ALA A 110 4.05 -4.73 -6.35
N TRP A 111 4.10 -5.14 -7.62
CA TRP A 111 5.15 -4.74 -8.56
C TRP A 111 4.76 -3.57 -9.45
N LEU A 112 3.49 -3.47 -9.83
CA LEU A 112 3.01 -2.52 -10.83
C LEU A 112 3.23 -1.08 -10.39
N VAL A 113 2.85 -0.73 -9.16
CA VAL A 113 2.95 0.65 -8.65
C VAL A 113 4.40 1.15 -8.63
N PRO A 114 5.36 0.47 -7.97
CA PRO A 114 6.75 0.93 -7.97
C PRO A 114 7.33 1.01 -9.38
N ALA A 115 7.15 -0.03 -10.20
CA ALA A 115 7.69 -0.07 -11.56
C ALA A 115 7.10 1.02 -12.46
N ASN A 116 5.78 1.26 -12.38
CA ASN A 116 5.11 2.31 -13.13
C ASN A 116 5.58 3.71 -12.72
N VAL A 117 5.86 3.95 -11.43
CA VAL A 117 6.38 5.24 -10.99
C VAL A 117 7.81 5.45 -11.51
N THR A 118 8.69 4.45 -11.43
CA THR A 118 10.07 4.53 -11.95
C THR A 118 10.08 4.83 -13.45
N VAL A 119 9.34 4.05 -14.24
CA VAL A 119 9.25 4.24 -15.70
C VAL A 119 8.72 5.64 -16.01
N ASN A 120 7.61 6.07 -15.40
CA ASN A 120 7.05 7.40 -15.67
C ASN A 120 7.99 8.56 -15.27
N PHE A 121 8.83 8.37 -14.26
CA PHE A 121 9.79 9.38 -13.85
C PHE A 121 10.89 9.55 -14.91
N HIS A 122 11.46 8.44 -15.39
CA HIS A 122 12.46 8.45 -16.46
C HIS A 122 11.90 9.01 -17.78
N GLU A 123 10.70 8.59 -18.17
CA GLU A 123 10.01 9.13 -19.34
C GLU A 123 9.86 10.66 -19.25
N LYS A 124 9.51 11.17 -18.07
CA LYS A 124 9.37 12.61 -17.84
C LYS A 124 10.70 13.34 -17.96
N GLN A 125 11.81 12.75 -17.50
CA GLN A 125 13.16 13.33 -17.67
C GLN A 125 13.55 13.41 -19.15
N GLN A 126 13.12 12.45 -19.97
CA GLN A 126 13.34 12.42 -21.41
C GLN A 126 12.34 13.28 -22.20
N GLY A 127 11.48 14.05 -21.52
CA GLY A 127 10.50 14.95 -22.14
C GLY A 127 9.18 14.27 -22.54
N PHE A 128 9.01 12.97 -22.27
CA PHE A 128 7.75 12.26 -22.50
C PHE A 128 6.81 12.39 -21.30
N ILE A 129 5.68 13.08 -21.49
CA ILE A 129 4.63 13.20 -20.48
C ILE A 129 3.49 12.26 -20.85
N ASN A 130 3.36 11.18 -20.09
CA ASN A 130 2.40 10.11 -20.32
C ASN A 130 0.93 10.60 -20.29
N ILE A 131 0.54 11.36 -19.26
CA ILE A 131 -0.81 11.95 -19.13
C ILE A 131 -0.73 13.48 -19.10
N LYS A 132 -1.25 14.12 -20.15
CA LYS A 132 -1.48 15.58 -20.17
C LYS A 132 -2.80 15.92 -19.48
N GLY A 133 -2.93 17.13 -18.93
CA GLY A 133 -4.09 17.56 -18.12
C GLY A 133 -5.47 17.22 -18.70
N LYS A 134 -5.66 17.37 -20.02
CA LYS A 134 -6.93 17.06 -20.70
C LYS A 134 -7.32 15.57 -20.67
N LYS A 135 -6.37 14.66 -20.42
CA LYS A 135 -6.60 13.21 -20.37
C LYS A 135 -7.16 12.73 -19.02
N TYR A 136 -7.06 13.54 -17.95
CA TYR A 136 -7.64 13.19 -16.65
C TYR A 136 -9.16 13.01 -16.69
N ILE A 137 -9.87 13.68 -17.62
CA ILE A 137 -11.31 13.50 -17.77
C ILE A 137 -11.66 12.06 -18.21
N TYR A 138 -10.84 11.45 -19.07
CA TYR A 138 -11.02 10.07 -19.52
C TYR A 138 -10.72 9.08 -18.39
N ALA A 139 -9.69 9.36 -17.57
CA ALA A 139 -9.43 8.59 -16.37
C ALA A 139 -10.61 8.65 -15.39
N LEU A 140 -11.22 9.84 -15.23
CA LEU A 140 -12.39 10.03 -14.37
C LEU A 140 -13.61 9.26 -14.88
N ILE A 141 -13.86 9.27 -16.20
CA ILE A 141 -14.93 8.46 -16.82
C ILE A 141 -14.70 6.97 -16.56
N MET A 142 -13.48 6.46 -16.76
CA MET A 142 -13.18 5.05 -16.50
C MET A 142 -13.32 4.68 -15.02
N LEU A 143 -12.93 5.56 -14.10
CA LEU A 143 -13.13 5.37 -12.67
C LEU A 143 -14.61 5.38 -12.29
N ALA A 144 -15.42 6.24 -12.91
CA ALA A 144 -16.87 6.27 -12.72
C ALA A 144 -17.52 4.97 -13.23
N LEU A 145 -17.10 4.48 -14.41
CA LEU A 145 -17.55 3.18 -14.93
C LEU A 145 -17.17 2.03 -14.00
N LEU A 146 -15.93 2.03 -13.51
CA LEU A 146 -15.46 1.02 -12.56
C LEU A 146 -16.26 1.06 -11.25
N TYR A 147 -16.59 2.26 -10.76
CA TYR A 147 -17.43 2.43 -9.58
C TYR A 147 -18.83 1.81 -9.77
N GLU A 148 -19.48 2.05 -10.91
CA GLU A 148 -20.79 1.44 -11.21
C GLU A 148 -20.70 -0.08 -11.36
N VAL A 149 -19.64 -0.60 -11.99
CA VAL A 149 -19.39 -2.05 -12.10
C VAL A 149 -19.26 -2.70 -10.72
N VAL A 150 -18.58 -2.04 -9.78
CA VAL A 150 -18.39 -2.55 -8.41
C VAL A 150 -19.69 -2.49 -7.59
N ARG A 151 -20.71 -1.71 -8.00
CA ARG A 151 -22.01 -1.65 -7.30
C ARG A 151 -23.00 -2.72 -7.74
N LEU A 152 -22.69 -3.47 -8.79
CA LEU A 152 -23.56 -4.55 -9.28
C LEU A 152 -23.74 -5.62 -8.20
N PRO A 153 -24.86 -6.38 -8.22
CA PRO A 153 -25.05 -7.51 -7.33
C PRO A 153 -24.16 -8.69 -7.74
N MET A 154 -23.78 -9.51 -6.76
CA MET A 154 -23.12 -10.79 -6.99
C MET A 154 -24.08 -11.77 -7.70
N PRO A 155 -23.62 -12.60 -8.66
CA PRO A 155 -22.24 -12.81 -9.12
C PRO A 155 -21.81 -11.88 -10.27
N LEU A 156 -22.71 -11.07 -10.83
CA LEU A 156 -22.43 -10.20 -11.98
C LEU A 156 -21.32 -9.18 -11.67
N GLN A 157 -21.26 -8.70 -10.42
CA GLN A 157 -20.19 -7.84 -9.92
C GLN A 157 -18.79 -8.43 -10.17
N LEU A 158 -18.58 -9.72 -9.83
CA LEU A 158 -17.30 -10.40 -10.02
C LEU A 158 -16.93 -10.47 -11.49
N ALA A 159 -17.88 -10.94 -12.32
CA ALA A 159 -17.68 -11.11 -13.75
C ALA A 159 -17.34 -9.78 -14.42
N ALA A 160 -18.15 -8.75 -14.16
CA ALA A 160 -17.96 -7.43 -14.75
C ALA A 160 -16.66 -6.77 -14.26
N THR A 161 -16.34 -6.87 -12.96
CA THR A 161 -15.12 -6.26 -12.40
C THR A 161 -13.87 -6.94 -12.96
N LEU A 162 -13.81 -8.28 -12.95
CA LEU A 162 -12.65 -9.02 -13.44
C LEU A 162 -12.47 -8.86 -14.94
N GLY A 163 -13.56 -8.86 -15.71
CA GLY A 163 -13.52 -8.59 -17.15
C GLY A 163 -13.07 -7.17 -17.49
N PHE A 164 -13.55 -6.18 -16.74
CA PHE A 164 -13.09 -4.81 -16.89
C PHE A 164 -11.60 -4.67 -16.56
N TYR A 165 -11.13 -5.34 -15.50
CA TYR A 165 -9.71 -5.38 -15.15
C TYR A 165 -8.86 -6.07 -16.22
N THR A 166 -9.32 -7.18 -16.80
CA THR A 166 -8.63 -7.84 -17.92
C THR A 166 -8.45 -6.87 -19.09
N LEU A 167 -9.50 -6.13 -19.45
CA LEU A 167 -9.43 -5.12 -20.50
C LEU A 167 -8.47 -3.98 -20.15
N LEU A 168 -8.51 -3.48 -18.92
CA LEU A 168 -7.57 -2.46 -18.44
C LEU A 168 -6.11 -2.92 -18.54
N TYR A 169 -5.81 -4.16 -18.13
CA TYR A 169 -4.47 -4.74 -18.22
C TYR A 169 -3.99 -4.88 -19.66
N VAL A 170 -4.85 -5.38 -20.56
CA VAL A 170 -4.53 -5.49 -22.00
C VAL A 170 -4.24 -4.12 -22.61
N MET A 171 -5.10 -3.13 -22.32
CA MET A 171 -4.91 -1.75 -22.78
C MET A 171 -3.64 -1.14 -22.20
N ALA A 172 -3.37 -1.32 -20.91
CA ALA A 172 -2.18 -0.77 -20.27
C ALA A 172 -0.90 -1.40 -20.83
N TYR A 173 -0.90 -2.71 -21.06
CA TYR A 173 0.21 -3.41 -21.72
C TYR A 173 0.46 -2.85 -23.12
N HIS A 174 -0.60 -2.64 -23.90
CA HIS A 174 -0.49 -2.02 -25.22
C HIS A 174 0.11 -0.61 -25.10
N THR A 175 -0.35 0.23 -24.18
CA THR A 175 0.17 1.59 -23.97
C THR A 175 1.65 1.60 -23.58
N VAL A 176 2.04 0.83 -22.56
CA VAL A 176 3.42 0.81 -22.04
C VAL A 176 4.40 0.29 -23.09
N LYS A 177 4.00 -0.72 -23.89
CA LYS A 177 4.82 -1.24 -24.99
C LYS A 177 5.20 -0.19 -26.05
N HIS A 178 4.40 0.88 -26.18
CA HIS A 178 4.62 1.96 -27.15
C HIS A 178 5.26 3.21 -26.54
N TYR A 179 5.74 3.15 -25.30
CA TYR A 179 6.62 4.21 -24.80
C TYR A 179 7.90 4.26 -25.66
N PRO A 180 8.47 5.45 -25.86
CA PRO A 180 9.75 5.56 -26.57
C PRO A 180 10.74 4.60 -25.91
N ARG A 181 11.37 3.72 -26.70
CA ARG A 181 12.16 2.62 -26.16
C ARG A 181 13.28 3.15 -25.29
N TYR A 182 13.17 2.80 -24.02
CA TYR A 182 14.18 2.91 -23.00
C TYR A 182 15.41 2.08 -23.36
N GLU A 183 16.54 2.74 -23.60
CA GLU A 183 17.88 2.14 -23.56
C GLU A 183 18.58 2.69 -22.33
N LEU A 184 18.40 2.08 -21.16
CA LEU A 184 19.43 2.21 -20.12
C LEU A 184 20.64 1.43 -20.60
N ASP A 185 21.85 1.97 -20.49
CA ASP A 185 23.06 1.19 -20.72
C ASP A 185 23.16 0.12 -19.61
N PHE A 186 22.75 -1.10 -19.95
CA PHE A 186 22.49 -2.23 -19.05
C PHE A 186 23.76 -2.90 -18.50
N LYS A 187 24.89 -2.19 -18.48
CA LYS A 187 26.19 -2.79 -18.16
C LYS A 187 26.36 -3.22 -16.70
N ASP A 188 25.56 -2.68 -15.77
CA ASP A 188 25.75 -2.90 -14.34
C ASP A 188 24.54 -3.52 -13.61
N VAL A 189 23.60 -4.16 -14.30
CA VAL A 189 22.64 -5.04 -13.60
C VAL A 189 23.41 -6.29 -13.19
N GLN A 190 24.00 -6.27 -11.99
CA GLN A 190 24.72 -7.40 -11.41
C GLN A 190 23.86 -8.66 -11.49
N ARG A 191 24.17 -9.51 -12.46
CA ARG A 191 23.56 -10.82 -12.64
C ARG A 191 24.01 -11.70 -11.48
N ASN A 192 23.03 -12.27 -10.79
CA ASN A 192 23.15 -13.41 -9.89
C ASN A 192 23.84 -13.17 -8.54
N LEU A 193 23.09 -12.62 -7.57
CA LEU A 193 23.25 -12.96 -6.15
C LEU A 193 21.89 -12.93 -5.45
N ILE A 194 21.39 -14.08 -5.01
CA ILE A 194 20.19 -14.17 -4.16
C ILE A 194 20.44 -13.38 -2.86
N GLU A 195 19.63 -12.35 -2.59
CA GLU A 195 19.66 -11.63 -1.32
C GLU A 195 18.93 -12.44 -0.24
N LYS A 196 19.70 -13.29 0.44
CA LYS A 196 19.20 -14.15 1.54
C LYS A 196 18.39 -13.36 2.59
N LYS A 197 18.78 -12.12 2.89
CA LYS A 197 18.09 -11.25 3.86
C LYS A 197 16.64 -10.97 3.42
N GLU A 198 16.42 -10.53 2.19
CA GLU A 198 15.09 -10.16 1.71
C GLU A 198 14.22 -11.42 1.46
N LEU A 199 14.81 -12.57 1.10
CA LEU A 199 14.08 -13.85 1.08
C LEU A 199 13.62 -14.33 2.46
N ILE A 200 14.47 -14.21 3.49
CA ILE A 200 14.07 -14.55 4.86
C ILE A 200 12.91 -13.63 5.30
N LEU A 201 12.99 -12.33 5.00
CA LEU A 201 11.90 -11.39 5.27
C LEU A 201 10.64 -11.73 4.47
N PHE A 202 10.77 -12.14 3.22
CA PHE A 202 9.66 -12.62 2.40
C PHE A 202 8.95 -13.77 3.10
N PHE A 203 9.63 -14.89 3.36
CA PHE A 203 9.00 -16.06 3.99
C PHE A 203 8.48 -15.77 5.40
N GLY A 204 9.25 -15.04 6.20
CA GLY A 204 8.89 -14.69 7.57
C GLY A 204 7.62 -13.83 7.66
N PHE A 205 7.56 -12.75 6.88
CA PHE A 205 6.35 -11.92 6.82
C PHE A 205 5.22 -12.62 6.09
N PHE A 206 5.50 -13.44 5.07
CA PHE A 206 4.48 -14.17 4.33
C PHE A 206 3.73 -15.13 5.26
N ILE A 207 4.45 -16.01 5.97
CA ILE A 207 3.85 -16.98 6.90
C ILE A 207 3.09 -16.25 8.01
N SER A 208 3.72 -15.26 8.65
CA SER A 208 3.10 -14.51 9.76
C SER A 208 1.82 -13.80 9.32
N LEU A 209 1.82 -13.13 8.16
CA LEU A 209 0.64 -12.45 7.64
C LEU A 209 -0.44 -13.43 7.19
N PHE A 210 -0.05 -14.50 6.52
CA PHE A 210 -0.96 -15.53 6.05
C PHE A 210 -1.72 -16.14 7.23
N LEU A 211 -1.01 -16.51 8.29
CA LEU A 211 -1.60 -17.02 9.52
C LEU A 211 -2.50 -15.97 10.18
N LEU A 212 -2.01 -14.73 10.35
CA LEU A 212 -2.78 -13.66 11.01
C LEU A 212 -4.08 -13.35 10.28
N ARG A 213 -4.03 -13.24 8.95
CA ARG A 213 -5.20 -12.94 8.12
C ARG A 213 -6.18 -14.10 8.12
N THR A 214 -5.70 -15.33 7.99
CA THR A 214 -6.56 -16.52 8.00
C THR A 214 -7.23 -16.70 9.35
N ALA A 215 -6.47 -16.59 10.44
CA ALA A 215 -6.99 -16.65 11.81
C ALA A 215 -8.11 -15.64 12.04
N ARG A 216 -7.89 -14.39 11.59
CA ARG A 216 -8.89 -13.33 11.73
C ARG A 216 -10.16 -13.62 10.94
N LEU A 217 -10.04 -14.07 9.69
CA LEU A 217 -11.21 -14.32 8.84
C LEU A 217 -11.99 -15.57 9.24
N LEU A 218 -11.32 -16.59 9.79
CA LEU A 218 -11.95 -17.79 10.35
C LEU A 218 -12.40 -17.65 11.80
N MET A 219 -12.12 -16.50 12.43
CA MET A 219 -12.36 -16.28 13.87
C MET A 219 -11.66 -17.33 14.76
N ASP A 220 -10.52 -17.86 14.30
CA ASP A 220 -9.76 -18.91 14.98
C ASP A 220 -8.75 -18.29 15.96
N THR A 221 -8.99 -18.49 17.25
CA THR A 221 -8.16 -17.95 18.33
C THR A 221 -6.79 -18.63 18.41
N VAL A 222 -6.70 -19.92 18.10
CA VAL A 222 -5.44 -20.68 18.20
C VAL A 222 -4.51 -20.24 17.08
N LEU A 223 -5.02 -20.18 15.84
CA LEU A 223 -4.24 -19.66 14.72
C LEU A 223 -3.83 -18.20 14.94
N PHE A 224 -4.66 -17.41 15.62
CA PHE A 224 -4.35 -16.00 15.92
C PHE A 224 -3.17 -15.89 16.90
N ASP A 225 -3.18 -16.68 17.97
CA ASP A 225 -2.06 -16.73 18.92
C ASP A 225 -0.78 -17.22 18.24
N VAL A 226 -0.85 -18.29 17.45
CA VAL A 226 0.29 -18.79 16.67
C VAL A 226 0.85 -17.71 15.74
N ALA A 227 -0.02 -16.95 15.05
CA ALA A 227 0.40 -15.85 14.18
C ALA A 227 1.14 -14.74 14.94
N LEU A 228 0.70 -14.42 16.16
CA LEU A 228 1.37 -13.42 16.99
C LEU A 228 2.71 -13.91 17.57
N PHE A 229 2.78 -15.17 18.00
CA PHE A 229 4.07 -15.73 18.47
C PHE A 229 5.08 -15.87 17.34
N SER A 230 4.65 -16.26 16.14
CA SER A 230 5.54 -16.38 14.99
C SER A 230 6.12 -15.04 14.53
N ILE A 231 5.35 -13.94 14.61
CA ILE A 231 5.92 -12.62 14.33
C ILE A 231 6.88 -12.14 15.42
N LEU A 232 6.58 -12.39 16.70
CA LEU A 232 7.51 -12.06 17.79
C LEU A 232 8.84 -12.79 17.63
N LEU A 233 8.78 -14.08 17.31
CA LEU A 233 9.96 -14.88 17.00
C LEU A 233 10.73 -14.29 15.81
N LEU A 234 10.03 -13.90 14.73
CA LEU A 234 10.66 -13.26 13.58
C LEU A 234 11.40 -11.96 13.98
N TYR A 235 10.79 -11.10 14.79
CA TYR A 235 11.44 -9.87 15.27
C TYR A 235 12.66 -10.14 16.14
N ILE A 236 12.62 -11.15 17.02
CA ILE A 236 13.77 -11.56 17.82
C ILE A 236 14.90 -12.02 16.90
N LEU A 237 14.61 -12.87 15.91
CA LEU A 237 15.58 -13.36 14.94
C LEU A 237 16.18 -12.24 14.10
N ILE A 238 15.36 -11.30 13.62
CA ILE A 238 15.82 -10.13 12.86
C ILE A 238 16.73 -9.25 13.71
N THR A 239 16.32 -8.91 14.93
CA THR A 239 17.10 -8.07 15.85
C THR A 239 18.44 -8.74 16.18
N PHE A 240 18.42 -10.04 16.50
CA PHE A 240 19.64 -10.81 16.78
C PHE A 240 20.59 -10.86 15.56
N TYR A 241 20.05 -11.06 14.36
CA TYR A 241 20.84 -11.07 13.12
C TYR A 241 21.43 -9.70 12.79
N LEU A 242 20.64 -8.62 12.96
CA LEU A 242 21.09 -7.25 12.71
C LEU A 242 22.15 -6.80 13.73
N SER A 243 21.99 -7.14 15.01
CA SER A 243 22.98 -6.79 16.06
C SER A 243 24.35 -7.42 15.85
N ARG A 244 24.45 -8.53 15.10
CA ARG A 244 25.72 -9.20 14.78
C ARG A 244 26.46 -8.60 13.59
N LYS A 245 25.80 -7.82 12.73
CA LYS A 245 26.43 -7.14 11.61
C LYS A 245 26.57 -5.65 11.92
N LYS A 246 27.79 -5.11 11.90
CA LYS A 246 28.01 -3.66 11.80
C LYS A 246 27.51 -3.19 10.42
N GLN A 247 26.20 -2.98 10.29
CA GLN A 247 25.61 -2.44 9.07
C GLN A 247 25.86 -0.94 9.06
N THR A 248 26.72 -0.49 8.14
CA THR A 248 26.66 0.88 7.65
C THR A 248 25.37 1.00 6.85
N TRP A 249 24.43 1.79 7.36
CA TRP A 249 23.23 2.13 6.60
C TRP A 249 23.68 2.93 5.39
N VAL A 250 23.36 2.46 4.18
CA VAL A 250 23.66 3.20 2.95
C VAL A 250 22.94 4.54 2.98
N LEU A 251 21.66 4.52 3.36
CA LEU A 251 20.84 5.73 3.44
C LEU A 251 20.87 6.38 4.83
N PRO A 252 20.71 7.72 4.91
CA PRO A 252 20.56 8.43 6.17
C PRO A 252 19.43 7.87 7.03
N SER A 253 19.66 7.76 8.34
CA SER A 253 18.71 7.19 9.30
C SER A 253 17.35 7.92 9.29
N TRP A 254 17.34 9.24 9.13
CA TRP A 254 16.10 10.02 9.06
C TRP A 254 15.27 9.66 7.83
N LEU A 255 15.90 9.41 6.67
CA LEU A 255 15.20 9.07 5.42
C LEU A 255 14.61 7.67 5.49
N ASN A 256 15.38 6.71 6.03
CA ASN A 256 14.89 5.36 6.28
C ASN A 256 13.71 5.36 7.26
N LEU A 257 13.82 6.10 8.38
CA LEU A 257 12.78 6.16 9.38
C LEU A 257 11.53 6.90 8.88
N LEU A 258 11.69 7.99 8.13
CA LEU A 258 10.57 8.71 7.51
C LEU A 258 9.83 7.83 6.48
N THR A 259 10.57 7.09 5.66
CA THR A 259 9.99 6.14 4.69
C THR A 259 9.28 4.98 5.37
N PHE A 260 9.84 4.48 6.48
CA PHE A 260 9.21 3.48 7.32
C PHE A 260 7.92 4.01 7.95
N LEU A 261 7.97 5.22 8.54
CA LEU A 261 6.82 5.91 9.12
C LEU A 261 5.73 6.13 8.07
N ASP A 262 6.07 6.53 6.85
CA ASP A 262 5.11 6.71 5.75
C ASP A 262 4.35 5.41 5.43
N GLY A 263 5.02 4.27 5.52
CA GLY A 263 4.38 2.95 5.46
C GLY A 263 3.43 2.68 6.63
N MET A 264 3.82 3.06 7.85
CA MET A 264 2.95 2.95 9.05
C MET A 264 1.70 3.83 8.91
N LEU A 265 1.85 5.05 8.39
CA LEU A 265 0.76 5.99 8.13
C LEU A 265 -0.27 5.42 7.16
N GLY A 266 0.18 4.82 6.05
CA GLY A 266 -0.70 4.14 5.10
C GLY A 266 -1.51 3.02 5.77
N ASN A 267 -0.85 2.20 6.60
CA ASN A 267 -1.54 1.16 7.37
C ASN A 267 -2.49 1.73 8.44
N PHE A 268 -2.12 2.84 9.09
CA PHE A 268 -2.98 3.52 10.06
C PHE A 268 -4.26 4.04 9.39
N LEU A 269 -4.12 4.80 8.29
CA LEU A 269 -5.24 5.34 7.53
C LEU A 269 -6.22 4.26 7.09
N PHE A 270 -5.71 3.20 6.47
CA PHE A 270 -6.58 2.17 5.90
C PHE A 270 -7.01 1.11 6.91
N LEU A 271 -6.07 0.50 7.62
CA LEU A 271 -6.38 -0.67 8.45
C LEU A 271 -6.96 -0.27 9.79
N PHE A 272 -6.32 0.67 10.49
CA PHE A 272 -6.85 1.16 11.76
C PHE A 272 -8.05 2.08 11.56
N GLY A 273 -8.00 3.00 10.58
CA GLY A 273 -9.11 3.90 10.28
C GLY A 273 -10.42 3.16 9.94
N THR A 274 -10.33 2.10 9.11
CA THR A 274 -11.49 1.24 8.81
C THR A 274 -12.03 0.55 10.06
N PHE A 275 -11.14 0.04 10.92
CA PHE A 275 -11.54 -0.65 12.14
C PHE A 275 -12.18 0.30 13.16
N TYR A 276 -11.56 1.45 13.41
CA TYR A 276 -12.02 2.46 14.36
C TYR A 276 -13.36 3.08 13.94
N LEU A 277 -13.46 3.60 12.71
CA LEU A 277 -14.72 4.19 12.22
C LEU A 277 -15.80 3.15 11.97
N GLY A 278 -15.42 1.91 11.62
CA GLY A 278 -16.36 0.80 11.51
C GLY A 278 -17.06 0.50 12.83
N ILE A 279 -16.34 0.63 13.95
CA ILE A 279 -16.88 0.43 15.30
C ILE A 279 -17.60 1.68 15.82
N ILE A 280 -17.10 2.89 15.58
CA ILE A 280 -17.72 4.12 16.11
C ILE A 280 -18.90 4.61 15.26
N ALA A 281 -18.69 4.79 13.95
CA ALA A 281 -19.72 5.31 13.04
C ALA A 281 -20.57 4.20 12.39
N GLY A 282 -20.08 2.96 12.41
CA GLY A 282 -20.70 1.82 11.77
C GLY A 282 -20.11 1.54 10.38
N PHE A 283 -19.94 0.26 10.06
CA PHE A 283 -19.34 -0.19 8.79
C PHE A 283 -20.07 0.34 7.55
N ASN A 284 -21.38 0.57 7.63
CA ASN A 284 -22.18 1.12 6.53
C ASN A 284 -21.82 2.57 6.18
N GLN A 285 -21.22 3.31 7.12
CA GLN A 285 -20.85 4.72 6.93
C GLN A 285 -19.38 4.91 6.51
N LEU A 286 -18.60 3.83 6.39
CA LEU A 286 -17.16 3.93 6.03
C LEU A 286 -16.92 4.63 4.70
N ALA A 287 -17.83 4.48 3.74
CA ALA A 287 -17.77 5.19 2.46
C ALA A 287 -17.70 6.71 2.66
N THR A 288 -18.53 7.26 3.55
CA THR A 288 -18.63 8.69 3.80
C THR A 288 -17.66 9.18 4.86
N THR A 289 -17.37 8.39 5.90
CA THR A 289 -16.56 8.84 7.06
C THR A 289 -15.07 8.57 6.92
N LEU A 290 -14.66 7.59 6.10
CA LEU A 290 -13.26 7.22 5.89
C LEU A 290 -12.83 7.44 4.43
N TYR A 291 -13.45 6.73 3.49
CA TYR A 291 -12.96 6.65 2.12
C TYR A 291 -13.14 7.96 1.36
N PHE A 292 -14.28 8.64 1.52
CA PHE A 292 -14.50 9.95 0.89
C PHE A 292 -13.48 11.00 1.38
N PRO A 293 -13.31 11.25 2.70
CA PRO A 293 -12.27 12.15 3.21
C PRO A 293 -10.86 11.78 2.76
N TYR A 294 -10.54 10.48 2.72
CA TYR A 294 -9.26 9.98 2.22
C TYR A 294 -9.02 10.35 0.75
N ILE A 295 -10.00 10.09 -0.14
CA ILE A 295 -9.92 10.40 -1.57
C ILE A 295 -9.83 11.91 -1.79
N VAL A 296 -10.63 12.68 -1.05
CA VAL A 296 -10.59 14.15 -1.10
C VAL A 296 -9.20 14.66 -0.71
N GLY A 297 -8.61 14.14 0.38
CA GLY A 297 -7.24 14.47 0.79
C GLY A 297 -6.21 14.17 -0.30
N LEU A 298 -6.32 13.03 -0.98
CA LEU A 298 -5.45 12.65 -2.10
C LEU A 298 -5.58 13.59 -3.29
N ILE A 299 -6.81 13.97 -3.67
CA ILE A 299 -7.06 14.91 -4.77
C ILE A 299 -6.54 16.30 -4.41
N LEU A 300 -6.82 16.77 -3.19
CA LEU A 300 -6.32 18.04 -2.69
C LEU A 300 -4.79 18.09 -2.68
N ALA A 301 -4.12 17.01 -2.30
CA ALA A 301 -2.66 16.92 -2.38
C ALA A 301 -2.12 17.14 -3.81
N LYS A 302 -2.82 16.65 -4.85
CA LYS A 302 -2.42 16.87 -6.25
C LYS A 302 -2.62 18.31 -6.71
N ILE A 303 -3.60 19.03 -6.14
CA ILE A 303 -3.90 20.43 -6.47
C ILE A 303 -2.97 21.37 -5.70
N VAL A 304 -2.85 21.15 -4.38
CA VAL A 304 -2.11 21.99 -3.44
C VAL A 304 -0.60 21.72 -3.51
N GLY A 305 -0.20 20.47 -3.79
CA GLY A 305 1.20 20.04 -3.80
C GLY A 305 2.11 20.91 -4.67
N PRO A 306 1.81 21.15 -5.96
CA PRO A 306 2.63 22.01 -6.80
C PRO A 306 2.76 23.46 -6.31
N VAL A 307 1.79 23.95 -5.54
CA VAL A 307 1.83 25.31 -4.95
C VAL A 307 2.70 25.31 -3.71
N VAL A 308 2.55 24.31 -2.86
CA VAL A 308 3.28 24.15 -1.59
C VAL A 308 4.76 23.88 -1.86
N THR A 309 5.10 23.00 -2.80
CA THR A 309 6.50 22.69 -3.13
C THR A 309 7.24 23.83 -3.83
N LYS A 310 6.53 24.71 -4.56
CA LYS A 310 7.14 25.90 -5.18
C LYS A 310 7.41 27.03 -4.19
N LYS A 311 6.65 27.11 -3.09
CA LYS A 311 6.74 28.19 -2.10
C LYS A 311 7.56 27.83 -0.88
N LEU A 312 7.74 26.54 -0.58
CA LEU A 312 8.57 26.09 0.53
C LEU A 312 10.03 26.06 0.10
N PRO A 313 10.95 26.69 0.86
CA PRO A 313 12.37 26.46 0.68
C PRO A 313 12.66 24.96 0.89
N GLU A 314 13.47 24.36 0.01
CA GLU A 314 13.83 22.92 0.08
C GLU A 314 14.37 22.55 1.48
N ASP A 315 15.07 23.50 2.10
CA ASP A 315 15.64 23.46 3.43
C ASP A 315 14.67 23.21 4.60
N TYR A 316 13.37 23.47 4.43
CA TYR A 316 12.34 23.31 5.47
C TYR A 316 11.25 22.32 5.07
N SER A 317 11.41 21.63 3.94
CA SER A 317 10.43 20.69 3.40
C SER A 317 10.08 19.58 4.41
N ILE A 318 11.07 18.90 4.98
CA ILE A 318 10.85 17.81 5.97
C ILE A 318 10.18 18.33 7.25
N ALA A 319 10.61 19.48 7.77
CA ALA A 319 9.99 20.10 8.94
C ALA A 319 8.50 20.41 8.71
N SER A 320 8.14 20.88 7.50
CA SER A 320 6.75 21.16 7.14
C SER A 320 5.89 19.89 7.08
N TYR A 321 6.43 18.77 6.58
CA TYR A 321 5.74 17.49 6.60
C TYR A 321 5.55 16.96 8.02
N CYS A 322 6.58 17.01 8.86
CA CYS A 322 6.48 16.64 10.26
C CYS A 322 5.42 17.46 11.00
N LEU A 323 5.37 18.78 10.78
CA LEU A 323 4.35 19.65 11.35
C LEU A 323 2.94 19.30 10.84
N GLY A 324 2.79 19.06 9.53
CA GLY A 324 1.52 18.60 8.95
C GLY A 324 1.04 17.28 9.54
N LEU A 325 1.94 16.34 9.79
CA LEU A 325 1.63 15.07 10.47
C LEU A 325 1.18 15.31 11.91
N LEU A 326 1.90 16.13 12.68
CA LEU A 326 1.54 16.45 14.07
C LEU A 326 0.18 17.14 14.18
N VAL A 327 -0.12 18.10 13.29
CA VAL A 327 -1.45 18.73 13.23
C VAL A 327 -2.52 17.70 12.91
N SER A 328 -2.27 16.82 11.94
CA SER A 328 -3.23 15.77 11.57
C SER A 328 -3.49 14.81 12.73
N PHE A 329 -2.45 14.39 13.46
CA PHE A 329 -2.61 13.56 14.66
C PHE A 329 -3.35 14.27 15.78
N GLY A 330 -3.09 15.57 15.97
CA GLY A 330 -3.81 16.41 16.93
C GLY A 330 -5.33 16.39 16.68
N VAL A 331 -5.74 16.54 15.42
CA VAL A 331 -7.16 16.46 15.02
C VAL A 331 -7.72 15.04 15.23
N LEU A 332 -6.93 14.00 14.93
CA LEU A 332 -7.34 12.60 15.07
C LEU A 332 -7.60 12.16 16.53
N PHE A 333 -7.10 12.87 17.55
CA PHE A 333 -7.45 12.56 18.94
C PHE A 333 -8.94 12.77 19.23
N SER A 334 -9.57 13.74 18.56
CA SER A 334 -10.99 14.04 18.74
C SER A 334 -11.86 13.05 17.94
N PRO A 335 -12.75 12.27 18.58
CA PRO A 335 -13.63 11.34 17.87
C PRO A 335 -14.51 12.04 16.81
N ASN A 336 -15.02 13.24 17.14
CA ASN A 336 -15.90 14.00 16.25
C ASN A 336 -15.16 14.60 15.04
N ALA A 337 -13.86 14.87 15.18
CA ALA A 337 -13.03 15.41 14.11
C ALA A 337 -12.24 14.33 13.37
N PHE A 338 -12.43 13.05 13.69
CA PHE A 338 -11.60 11.97 13.16
C PHE A 338 -11.61 11.92 11.63
N SER A 339 -12.78 12.07 10.99
CA SER A 339 -12.88 12.12 9.52
C SER A 339 -12.13 13.31 8.89
N ILE A 340 -12.10 14.47 9.58
CA ILE A 340 -11.30 15.63 9.16
C ILE A 340 -9.81 15.31 9.33
N GLY A 341 -9.45 14.65 10.42
CA GLY A 341 -8.10 14.15 10.66
C GLY A 341 -7.63 13.17 9.57
N ILE A 342 -8.52 12.27 9.08
CA ILE A 342 -8.23 11.37 7.96
C ILE A 342 -7.98 12.16 6.66
N LEU A 343 -8.77 13.20 6.39
CA LEU A 343 -8.54 14.07 5.23
C LEU A 343 -7.16 14.74 5.29
N LEU A 344 -6.84 15.38 6.43
CA LEU A 344 -5.57 16.08 6.63
C LEU A 344 -4.38 15.11 6.55
N LEU A 345 -4.49 13.97 7.23
CA LEU A 345 -3.44 12.96 7.22
C LEU A 345 -3.25 12.36 5.82
N SER A 346 -4.33 12.11 5.08
CA SER A 346 -4.26 11.63 3.68
C SER A 346 -3.57 12.64 2.76
N LEU A 347 -3.87 13.93 2.94
CA LEU A 347 -3.22 15.01 2.20
C LEU A 347 -1.71 15.02 2.47
N VAL A 348 -1.31 15.08 3.75
CA VAL A 348 0.11 15.14 4.13
C VAL A 348 0.84 13.86 3.72
N HIS A 349 0.25 12.69 3.94
CA HIS A 349 0.79 11.39 3.51
C HIS A 349 1.01 11.33 2.00
N THR A 350 0.07 11.82 1.19
CA THR A 350 0.20 11.83 -0.27
C THR A 350 1.32 12.78 -0.73
N LEU A 351 1.42 13.96 -0.13
CA LEU A 351 2.51 14.92 -0.44
C LEU A 351 3.87 14.35 -0.02
N LEU A 352 3.96 13.81 1.18
CA LEU A 352 5.17 13.17 1.71
C LEU A 352 5.61 12.01 0.81
N GLY A 353 4.69 11.12 0.43
CA GLY A 353 4.97 10.02 -0.48
C GLY A 353 5.52 10.49 -1.84
N SER A 354 4.96 11.56 -2.40
CA SER A 354 5.48 12.17 -3.64
C SER A 354 6.87 12.77 -3.46
N HIS A 355 7.13 13.44 -2.34
CA HIS A 355 8.43 14.03 -2.05
C HIS A 355 9.49 12.94 -1.80
N LEU A 356 9.14 11.87 -1.10
CA LEU A 356 10.01 10.70 -0.94
C LEU A 356 10.36 10.05 -2.29
N ASN A 357 9.44 10.04 -3.27
CA ASN A 357 9.81 9.57 -4.61
C ASN A 357 10.94 10.44 -5.19
N GLN A 358 10.84 11.76 -5.10
CA GLN A 358 11.85 12.68 -5.61
C GLN A 358 13.19 12.53 -4.89
N LEU A 359 13.17 12.43 -3.56
CA LEU A 359 14.39 12.22 -2.76
C LEU A 359 15.09 10.92 -3.14
N TYR A 360 14.33 9.82 -3.26
CA TYR A 360 14.92 8.54 -3.63
C TYR A 360 15.49 8.54 -5.04
N GLU A 361 14.84 9.22 -5.98
CA GLU A 361 15.31 9.37 -7.36
C GLU A 361 16.61 10.17 -7.48
N GLN A 362 16.93 11.02 -6.49
CA GLN A 362 18.17 11.82 -6.48
C GLN A 362 19.35 11.08 -5.83
N LEU A 363 19.16 9.87 -5.27
CA LEU A 363 20.21 9.13 -4.58
C LEU A 363 21.19 8.46 -5.54
N GLU A 364 22.42 8.95 -5.61
CA GLU A 364 23.46 8.38 -6.49
C GLU A 364 23.94 6.99 -6.04
N GLU A 365 23.86 6.69 -4.73
CA GLU A 365 24.36 5.45 -4.11
C GLU A 365 23.60 4.17 -4.55
N ILE A 366 22.36 4.33 -5.04
CA ILE A 366 21.50 3.22 -5.46
C ILE A 366 21.28 3.34 -6.97
N SER A 367 21.29 2.20 -7.68
CA SER A 367 21.01 2.18 -9.12
C SER A 367 19.59 2.73 -9.40
N PRO A 368 19.42 3.51 -10.49
CA PRO A 368 18.14 4.17 -10.80
C PRO A 368 16.92 3.25 -10.70
N ASP A 369 17.00 2.04 -11.27
CA ASP A 369 15.92 1.05 -11.26
C ASP A 369 15.55 0.52 -9.86
N GLN A 370 16.49 0.55 -8.91
CA GLN A 370 16.26 0.00 -7.58
C GLN A 370 15.78 1.05 -6.57
N ARG A 371 15.95 2.35 -6.83
CA ARG A 371 15.65 3.44 -5.88
C ARG A 371 14.24 3.37 -5.34
N LEU A 372 13.23 3.34 -6.22
CA LEU A 372 11.83 3.28 -5.79
C LEU A 372 11.46 1.89 -5.24
N ILE A 373 12.02 0.82 -5.77
CA ILE A 373 11.82 -0.53 -5.21
C ILE A 373 12.30 -0.59 -3.75
N VAL A 374 13.46 0.00 -3.44
CA VAL A 374 13.99 0.11 -2.08
C VAL A 374 13.05 0.95 -1.20
N LYS A 375 12.59 2.10 -1.69
CA LYS A 375 11.62 2.95 -0.98
C LYS A 375 10.35 2.18 -0.61
N TYR A 376 9.66 1.61 -1.60
CA TYR A 376 8.39 0.88 -1.38
C TYR A 376 8.59 -0.37 -0.53
N THR A 377 9.76 -1.01 -0.59
CA THR A 377 10.10 -2.10 0.32
C THR A 377 10.19 -1.61 1.77
N THR A 378 10.84 -0.47 2.01
CA THR A 378 10.94 0.13 3.36
C THR A 378 9.56 0.58 3.87
N GLN A 379 8.71 1.14 3.01
CA GLN A 379 7.32 1.42 3.35
C GLN A 379 6.55 0.14 3.71
N ASN A 380 6.71 -0.94 2.96
CA ASN A 380 6.08 -2.23 3.28
C ASN A 380 6.56 -2.77 4.64
N LYS A 381 7.87 -2.66 4.95
CA LYS A 381 8.40 -3.00 6.29
C LYS A 381 7.69 -2.19 7.39
N GLY A 382 7.49 -0.90 7.17
CA GLY A 382 6.74 -0.01 8.07
C GLY A 382 5.28 -0.42 8.24
N SER A 383 4.57 -0.61 7.13
CA SER A 383 3.17 -1.03 7.12
C SER A 383 2.95 -2.36 7.84
N LEU A 384 3.83 -3.35 7.61
CA LEU A 384 3.75 -4.65 8.27
C LEU A 384 4.03 -4.55 9.76
N THR A 385 5.09 -3.82 10.12
CA THR A 385 5.41 -3.61 11.53
C THR A 385 4.28 -2.93 12.27
N HIS A 386 3.68 -1.90 11.68
CA HIS A 386 2.52 -1.24 12.26
C HIS A 386 1.31 -2.17 12.37
N GLN A 387 1.06 -3.03 11.38
CA GLN A 387 -0.05 -3.97 11.42
C GLN A 387 0.08 -4.95 12.59
N PHE A 388 1.27 -5.53 12.79
CA PHE A 388 1.50 -6.47 13.90
C PHE A 388 1.54 -5.76 15.26
N PHE A 389 2.14 -4.56 15.32
CA PHE A 389 2.08 -3.70 16.50
C PHE A 389 0.63 -3.44 16.92
N LEU A 390 -0.22 -3.01 15.98
CA LEU A 390 -1.63 -2.76 16.23
C LEU A 390 -2.34 -4.02 16.74
N MET A 391 -2.12 -5.18 16.13
CA MET A 391 -2.71 -6.43 16.61
C MET A 391 -2.24 -6.79 18.02
N GLY A 392 -0.97 -6.56 18.34
CA GLY A 392 -0.41 -6.75 19.67
C GLY A 392 -1.04 -5.82 20.72
N VAL A 393 -1.20 -4.53 20.39
CA VAL A 393 -1.90 -3.55 21.25
C VAL A 393 -3.34 -3.97 21.46
N LEU A 394 -4.06 -4.33 20.41
CA LEU A 394 -5.45 -4.76 20.52
C LEU A 394 -5.59 -6.03 21.38
N LEU A 395 -4.70 -7.01 21.23
CA LEU A 395 -4.68 -8.19 22.08
C LEU A 395 -4.43 -7.82 23.55
N PHE A 396 -3.42 -6.98 23.81
CA PHE A 396 -3.07 -6.53 25.15
C PHE A 396 -4.25 -5.83 25.83
N LEU A 397 -4.88 -4.87 25.15
CA LEU A 397 -6.05 -4.14 25.67
C LEU A 397 -7.27 -5.06 25.85
N THR A 398 -7.49 -6.02 24.94
CA THR A 398 -8.56 -7.02 25.08
C THR A 398 -8.38 -7.83 26.37
N LYS A 399 -7.16 -8.28 26.65
CA LYS A 399 -6.84 -9.00 27.89
C LYS A 399 -6.99 -8.11 29.13
N GLN A 400 -6.61 -6.83 29.04
CA GLN A 400 -6.77 -5.87 30.14
C GLN A 400 -8.25 -5.64 30.48
N LEU A 401 -9.14 -5.67 29.50
CA LEU A 401 -10.60 -5.60 29.70
C LEU A 401 -11.22 -6.92 30.18
N GLY A 402 -10.43 -7.98 30.42
CA GLY A 402 -10.92 -9.30 30.82
C GLY A 402 -11.68 -10.04 29.70
N GLN A 403 -11.61 -9.57 28.47
CA GLN A 403 -12.38 -10.11 27.35
C GLN A 403 -11.62 -11.26 26.67
N PRO A 404 -12.33 -12.28 26.13
CA PRO A 404 -11.70 -13.36 25.38
C PRO A 404 -11.22 -12.86 24.01
N ILE A 405 -10.21 -13.51 23.41
CA ILE A 405 -9.70 -13.17 22.07
C ILE A 405 -10.81 -13.19 21.01
N ARG A 406 -11.82 -14.07 21.17
CA ARG A 406 -13.01 -14.11 20.30
C ARG A 406 -13.76 -12.78 20.26
N PHE A 407 -13.71 -11.97 21.31
CA PHE A 407 -14.26 -10.62 21.32
C PHE A 407 -13.57 -9.75 20.26
N LEU A 408 -12.23 -9.72 20.27
CA LEU A 408 -11.44 -8.97 19.28
C LEU A 408 -11.71 -9.41 17.84
N LEU A 409 -11.80 -10.72 17.61
CA LEU A 409 -12.07 -11.26 16.28
C LEU A 409 -13.50 -10.89 15.82
N ARG A 410 -14.51 -11.01 16.70
CA ARG A 410 -15.91 -10.70 16.41
C ARG A 410 -16.19 -9.21 16.20
N MET A 411 -15.45 -8.30 16.83
CA MET A 411 -15.59 -6.86 16.62
C MET A 411 -15.36 -6.42 15.17
N THR A 412 -14.71 -7.27 14.37
CA THR A 412 -14.51 -7.04 12.95
C THR A 412 -15.66 -7.57 12.09
N GLY A 413 -16.60 -8.30 12.70
CA GLY A 413 -17.88 -8.72 12.12
C GLY A 413 -18.99 -7.71 12.43
N THR A 414 -19.98 -7.62 11.55
CA THR A 414 -21.03 -6.59 11.45
C THR A 414 -22.08 -6.56 12.57
N MET A 415 -21.72 -6.85 13.83
CA MET A 415 -22.67 -6.85 14.97
C MET A 415 -22.37 -5.78 16.04
N ARG A 416 -23.45 -5.41 16.74
CA ARG A 416 -23.66 -4.28 17.67
C ARG A 416 -22.43 -3.76 18.42
N GLN A 417 -22.29 -2.44 18.40
CA GLN A 417 -21.36 -1.63 19.17
C GLN A 417 -21.61 -1.83 20.68
N SER A 418 -20.79 -2.64 21.36
CA SER A 418 -20.79 -2.66 22.82
C SER A 418 -19.94 -1.50 23.36
N ALA A 419 -20.24 -1.02 24.56
CA ALA A 419 -19.44 0.01 25.22
C ALA A 419 -17.96 -0.41 25.36
N GLU A 420 -17.72 -1.70 25.59
CA GLU A 420 -16.39 -2.30 25.67
C GLU A 420 -15.64 -2.24 24.32
N SER A 421 -16.33 -2.45 23.20
CA SER A 421 -15.74 -2.34 21.86
C SER A 421 -15.30 -0.92 21.57
N ILE A 422 -16.13 0.07 21.95
CA ILE A 422 -15.81 1.49 21.80
C ILE A 422 -14.61 1.86 22.67
N GLN A 423 -14.61 1.46 23.95
CA GLN A 423 -13.51 1.72 24.87
C GLN A 423 -12.18 1.14 24.35
N LEU A 424 -12.21 -0.09 23.83
CA LEU A 424 -11.03 -0.75 23.29
C LEU A 424 -10.45 -0.01 22.09
N VAL A 425 -11.28 0.38 21.10
CA VAL A 425 -10.79 1.10 19.92
C VAL A 425 -10.33 2.52 20.23
N GLU A 426 -10.97 3.18 21.21
CA GLU A 426 -10.50 4.46 21.73
C GLU A 426 -9.11 4.30 22.32
N GLN A 427 -8.92 3.39 23.30
CA GLN A 427 -7.61 3.16 23.90
C GLN A 427 -6.55 2.78 22.84
N ALA A 428 -6.90 1.93 21.89
CA ALA A 428 -6.01 1.60 20.78
C ALA A 428 -5.65 2.84 19.95
N LYS A 429 -6.58 3.75 19.66
CA LYS A 429 -6.30 5.02 18.98
C LYS A 429 -5.23 5.83 19.72
N TRP A 430 -5.37 5.99 21.04
CA TRP A 430 -4.39 6.72 21.86
C TRP A 430 -2.99 6.13 21.75
N PHE A 431 -2.86 4.80 21.86
CA PHE A 431 -1.57 4.11 21.70
C PHE A 431 -0.97 4.31 20.30
N ASN A 432 -1.77 4.13 19.25
CA ASN A 432 -1.29 4.26 17.87
C ASN A 432 -0.83 5.69 17.58
N LEU A 433 -1.65 6.70 17.92
CA LEU A 433 -1.30 8.11 17.71
C LEU A 433 -0.05 8.49 18.51
N SER A 434 0.10 8.02 19.74
CA SER A 434 1.27 8.31 20.57
C SER A 434 2.56 7.78 19.95
N VAL A 435 2.55 6.57 19.41
CA VAL A 435 3.71 5.98 18.71
C VAL A 435 4.02 6.74 17.42
N LEU A 436 3.00 7.08 16.61
CA LEU A 436 3.20 7.82 15.37
C LEU A 436 3.75 9.23 15.62
N ILE A 437 3.28 9.91 16.68
CA ILE A 437 3.80 11.21 17.12
C ILE A 437 5.26 11.07 17.55
N LEU A 438 5.57 10.10 18.41
CA LEU A 438 6.94 9.85 18.87
C LEU A 438 7.90 9.64 17.68
N LEU A 439 7.52 8.78 16.73
CA LEU A 439 8.33 8.52 15.54
C LEU A 439 8.50 9.78 14.68
N THR A 440 7.46 10.58 14.52
CA THR A 440 7.53 11.85 13.77
C THR A 440 8.50 12.82 14.41
N VAL A 441 8.48 12.92 15.75
CA VAL A 441 9.41 13.75 16.52
C VAL A 441 10.85 13.24 16.39
N ILE A 442 11.07 11.93 16.49
CA ILE A 442 12.40 11.31 16.29
C ILE A 442 12.92 11.60 14.88
N VAL A 443 12.09 11.45 13.84
CA VAL A 443 12.47 11.79 12.45
C VAL A 443 12.91 13.24 12.35
N TYR A 444 12.17 14.17 12.94
CA TYR A 444 12.51 15.59 12.92
C TYR A 444 13.87 15.86 13.59
N TYR A 445 14.13 15.25 14.75
CA TYR A 445 15.43 15.38 15.42
C TYR A 445 16.58 14.81 14.59
N LEU A 446 16.43 13.60 14.05
CA LEU A 446 17.45 12.96 13.21
C LEU A 446 17.74 13.76 11.93
N TRP A 447 16.69 14.32 11.30
CA TRP A 447 16.85 15.17 10.13
C TRP A 447 17.60 16.47 10.48
N LYS A 448 17.25 17.12 11.60
CA LYS A 448 17.91 18.34 12.06
C LYS A 448 19.37 18.10 12.41
N GLU A 449 19.69 16.97 13.05
CA GLU A 449 21.05 16.55 13.36
C GLU A 449 21.87 16.30 12.10
N ALA A 450 21.33 15.55 11.14
CA ALA A 450 21.98 15.31 9.86
C ALA A 450 22.28 16.62 9.11
N LYS A 451 21.33 17.57 9.12
CA LYS A 451 21.52 18.90 8.52
C LYS A 451 22.65 19.67 9.19
N LYS A 452 22.70 19.67 10.53
CA LYS A 452 23.76 20.34 11.30
C LYS A 452 25.14 19.76 10.97
N ASN A 453 25.25 18.45 10.84
CA ASN A 453 26.52 17.78 10.53
C ASN A 453 26.98 18.04 9.08
N ALA A 454 26.04 18.21 8.14
CA ALA A 454 26.35 18.55 6.75
C ALA A 454 26.86 20.00 6.57
N THR A 455 26.54 20.92 7.48
CA THR A 455 27.01 22.32 7.44
C THR A 455 28.38 22.55 8.11
N ILE A 456 28.96 21.53 8.73
CA ILE A 456 30.26 21.61 9.47
C ILE A 456 31.43 21.08 8.60
N HIS A 457 31.12 20.49 7.44
CA HIS A 457 32.07 20.11 6.39
C HIS A 457 31.86 21.01 5.18
#